data_AF-A0AA38RQK2-F1
#
_entry.id   AF-A0AA38RQK2-F1
#
_cell.length_a   1.000
_cell.length_b   1.000
_cell.length_c   1.000
_cell.angle_alpha   90.00
_cell.angle_beta   90.00
_cell.angle_gamma   90.00
#
_symmetry.space_group_name_H-M   'P 1'
#
loop_
_entity.id
_entity.type
_entity.pdbx_description
1 polymer ?
#
loop_
_entity_poly.entity_id
_entity_poly.type
_entity_poly.pdbx_seq_one_letter_code
_entity_poly.pdbx_strand_id
1 'polypeptide(L)'
;MWFLQTHYPDVGMGAIMAISMASGLASSMTLETVLLRLGRDRLSWPVAAKTAVGMSLISMLTMELAENAVDYYLTGGSVAMDSPIFWTAALISMTAGFIAPLPYNYLRLRRYGKACH
;
A
#
# COMPACT_ATOMS: atom_id res chain seq x y z
N MET A 1 -2.26 -9.94 -4.65
CA MET A 1 -2.71 -10.92 -3.64
C MET A 1 -3.58 -12.01 -4.25
N TRP A 2 -4.75 -11.68 -4.81
CA TRP A 2 -5.74 -12.69 -5.23
C TRP A 2 -5.26 -13.66 -6.32
N PHE A 3 -4.50 -13.19 -7.31
CA PHE A 3 -3.91 -14.05 -8.35
C PHE A 3 -3.02 -15.17 -7.79
N LEU A 4 -2.22 -14.87 -6.76
CA LEU A 4 -1.34 -15.86 -6.12
C LEU A 4 -2.13 -16.80 -5.21
N GLN A 5 -3.18 -16.31 -4.55
CA GLN A 5 -4.08 -17.15 -3.75
C GLN A 5 -4.90 -18.12 -4.61
N THR A 6 -5.27 -17.74 -5.83
CA THR A 6 -6.06 -18.61 -6.73
C THR A 6 -5.22 -19.64 -7.48
N HIS A 7 -3.98 -19.30 -7.87
CA HIS A 7 -3.13 -20.19 -8.67
C HIS A 7 -2.04 -20.93 -7.88
N TYR A 8 -1.67 -20.42 -6.70
CA TYR A 8 -0.62 -20.99 -5.87
C TYR A 8 -1.04 -21.06 -4.39
N PRO A 9 -2.15 -21.73 -4.05
CA PRO A 9 -2.65 -21.81 -2.68
C PRO A 9 -1.70 -22.54 -1.72
N ASP A 10 -0.80 -23.38 -2.24
CA ASP A 10 0.22 -24.11 -1.46
C ASP A 10 1.33 -23.20 -0.91
N VAL A 11 1.46 -21.99 -1.47
CA VAL A 11 2.40 -20.99 -0.98
C VAL A 11 1.80 -20.37 0.28
N GLY A 12 2.47 -20.53 1.41
CA GLY A 12 1.97 -20.05 2.70
C GLY A 12 1.51 -18.59 2.63
N MET A 13 0.36 -18.29 3.23
CA MET A 13 -0.31 -16.99 3.11
C MET A 13 0.59 -15.78 3.41
N GLY A 14 1.51 -15.91 4.38
CA GLY A 14 2.49 -14.87 4.69
C GLY A 14 3.41 -14.52 3.51
N ALA A 15 3.83 -15.52 2.74
CA ALA A 15 4.66 -15.30 1.55
C ALA A 15 3.86 -14.64 0.42
N ILE A 16 2.59 -15.02 0.24
CA ILE A 16 1.71 -14.38 -0.76
C ILE A 16 1.48 -12.90 -0.43
N MET A 17 1.23 -12.58 0.85
CA MET A 17 1.09 -11.20 1.31
C MET A 17 2.40 -10.43 1.10
N ALA A 18 3.55 -10.98 1.51
CA ALA A 18 4.84 -10.32 1.35
C ALA A 18 5.18 -10.03 -0.12
N ILE A 19 4.96 -10.99 -1.02
CA ILE A 19 5.20 -10.80 -2.46
C ILE A 19 4.23 -9.76 -3.04
N SER A 20 2.96 -9.81 -2.64
CA SER A 20 1.95 -8.84 -3.08
C SER A 20 2.33 -7.42 -2.65
N MET A 21 2.64 -7.23 -1.37
CA MET A 21 3.11 -5.95 -0.83
C MET A 21 4.37 -5.46 -1.53
N ALA A 22 5.36 -6.34 -1.74
CA ALA A 22 6.60 -5.97 -2.43
C ALA A 22 6.33 -5.51 -3.87
N SER A 23 5.43 -6.18 -4.60
CA SER A 23 5.05 -5.79 -5.96
C SER A 23 4.22 -4.49 -6.01
N GLY A 24 3.31 -4.28 -5.04
CA GLY A 24 2.53 -3.04 -4.90
C GLY A 24 3.41 -1.83 -4.59
N LEU A 25 4.36 -2.00 -3.65
CA LEU A 25 5.35 -0.98 -3.33
C LEU A 25 6.28 -0.68 -4.51
N ALA A 26 6.82 -1.71 -5.17
CA ALA A 26 7.73 -1.52 -6.30
C ALA A 26 7.05 -0.79 -7.47
N SER A 27 5.81 -1.16 -7.81
CA SER A 27 5.04 -0.49 -8.86
C SER A 27 4.70 0.96 -8.49
N SER A 28 4.27 1.21 -7.25
CA SER A 28 3.98 2.56 -6.75
C SER A 28 5.21 3.46 -6.73
N MET A 29 6.35 2.96 -6.21
CA MET A 29 7.62 3.69 -6.21
C MET A 29 8.10 4.01 -7.63
N THR A 30 7.93 3.06 -8.56
CA THR A 30 8.26 3.28 -9.97
C THR A 30 7.37 4.37 -10.56
N LEU A 31 6.07 4.32 -10.32
CA LEU A 31 5.10 5.31 -10.80
C LEU A 31 5.38 6.71 -10.24
N GLU A 32 5.60 6.85 -8.94
CA GLU A 32 5.97 8.13 -8.31
C GLU A 32 7.31 8.65 -8.85
N THR A 33 8.32 7.79 -9.02
CA THR A 33 9.61 8.18 -9.58
C THR A 33 9.47 8.68 -11.02
N VAL A 34 8.66 7.99 -11.84
CA VAL A 34 8.36 8.39 -13.22
C VAL A 34 7.58 9.70 -13.26
N LEU A 35 6.59 9.89 -12.36
CA LEU A 35 5.83 11.14 -12.27
C LEU A 35 6.69 12.32 -11.80
N LEU A 36 7.60 12.14 -10.84
CA LEU A 36 8.53 13.19 -10.39
C LEU A 36 9.54 13.55 -11.48
N ARG A 37 9.90 12.58 -12.33
CA ARG A 37 10.81 12.78 -13.46
C ARG A 37 10.15 13.45 -14.65
N LEU A 38 8.99 12.96 -15.09
CA LEU A 38 8.30 13.39 -16.31
C LEU A 38 7.29 14.52 -16.04
N GLY A 39 6.84 14.65 -14.79
CA GLY A 39 5.88 15.65 -14.37
C GLY A 39 6.53 17.01 -14.12
N ARG A 40 5.94 17.75 -13.17
CA ARG A 40 6.19 19.17 -12.98
C ARG A 40 7.57 19.49 -12.40
N ASP A 41 8.12 18.57 -11.60
CA ASP A 41 9.37 18.78 -10.87
C ASP A 41 10.64 18.47 -11.69
N ARG A 42 10.52 17.71 -12.79
CA ARG A 42 11.61 17.32 -13.72
C ARG A 42 12.93 16.93 -13.04
N LEU A 43 12.84 16.18 -11.94
CA LEU A 43 14.00 15.80 -11.13
C LEU A 43 14.93 14.85 -11.91
N SER A 44 16.23 14.83 -11.59
CA SER A 44 17.15 13.82 -12.12
C SER A 44 16.78 12.44 -11.58
N TRP A 45 16.96 11.37 -12.37
CA TRP A 45 16.65 9.98 -11.98
C TRP A 45 17.04 9.60 -10.55
N PRO A 46 18.29 9.84 -10.09
CA PRO A 46 18.68 9.49 -8.72
C PRO A 46 17.97 10.33 -7.64
N VAL A 47 17.63 11.59 -7.95
CA VAL A 47 16.93 12.46 -7.00
C VAL A 47 15.44 12.11 -6.96
N ALA A 48 14.80 11.85 -8.10
CA ALA A 48 13.41 11.42 -8.17
C ALA A 48 13.18 10.13 -7.36
N ALA A 49 14.05 9.13 -7.51
CA ALA A 49 13.96 7.88 -6.76
C ALA A 49 14.13 8.11 -5.24
N LYS A 50 15.13 8.91 -4.84
CA LYS A 50 15.36 9.23 -3.42
C LYS A 50 14.19 9.99 -2.81
N THR A 51 13.57 10.89 -3.58
CA THR A 51 12.40 11.65 -3.16
C THR A 51 11.15 10.77 -3.06
N ALA A 52 10.89 9.88 -4.02
CA ALA A 52 9.78 8.92 -3.95
C ALA A 52 9.90 8.01 -2.71
N VAL A 53 11.10 7.46 -2.45
CA VAL A 53 11.40 6.70 -1.23
C VAL A 53 11.14 7.55 0.03
N GLY A 54 11.57 8.81 0.04
CA GLY A 54 11.49 9.68 1.21
C GLY A 54 10.09 10.24 1.52
N MET A 55 9.22 10.39 0.52
CA MET A 55 7.91 11.02 0.71
C MET A 55 6.84 10.04 1.19
N SER A 56 6.83 8.83 0.64
CA SER A 56 5.66 7.96 0.68
C SER A 56 5.93 6.54 1.21
N LEU A 57 7.18 6.07 1.29
CA LEU A 57 7.47 4.65 1.56
C LEU A 57 6.88 4.14 2.89
N ILE A 58 7.00 4.90 3.98
CA ILE A 58 6.49 4.49 5.30
C ILE A 58 4.95 4.47 5.31
N SER A 59 4.32 5.45 4.67
CA SER A 59 2.86 5.56 4.55
C SER A 59 2.29 4.46 3.65
N MET A 60 2.99 4.12 2.56
CA MET A 60 2.63 2.99 1.70
C MET A 60 2.80 1.65 2.42
N LEU A 61 3.89 1.46 3.15
CA LEU A 61 4.12 0.26 3.96
C LEU A 61 3.02 0.08 5.02
N THR A 62 2.61 1.15 5.68
CA THR A 62 1.54 1.10 6.70
C THR A 62 0.17 0.83 6.09
N MET A 63 -0.13 1.41 4.92
CA MET A 63 -1.37 1.15 4.18
C MET A 63 -1.44 -0.30 3.70
N GLU A 64 -0.43 -0.77 2.97
CA GLU A 64 -0.37 -2.14 2.46
C GLU A 64 -0.40 -3.18 3.58
N LEU A 65 0.27 -2.91 4.71
CA LEU A 65 0.22 -3.80 5.87
C LEU A 65 -1.18 -3.84 6.49
N ALA A 66 -1.84 -2.69 6.63
CA ALA A 66 -3.19 -2.61 7.19
C ALA A 66 -4.21 -3.31 6.29
N GLU A 67 -4.13 -3.13 4.97
CA GLU A 67 -4.99 -3.80 4.00
C GLU A 67 -4.78 -5.32 4.05
N ASN A 68 -3.54 -5.79 4.02
CA ASN A 68 -3.27 -7.23 4.11
C ASN A 68 -3.73 -7.82 5.47
N ALA A 69 -3.58 -7.07 6.57
CA ALA A 69 -4.03 -7.53 7.89
C ALA A 69 -5.57 -7.59 8.00
N VAL A 70 -6.27 -6.59 7.48
CA VAL A 70 -7.74 -6.54 7.49
C VAL A 70 -8.31 -7.58 6.53
N ASP A 71 -7.74 -7.73 5.33
CA ASP A 71 -8.13 -8.79 4.40
C ASP A 71 -7.96 -10.16 5.04
N TYR A 72 -6.81 -10.42 5.67
CA TYR A 72 -6.55 -11.69 6.35
C TYR A 72 -7.57 -11.94 7.48
N TYR A 73 -7.87 -10.93 8.28
CA TYR A 73 -8.83 -11.05 9.38
C TYR A 73 -10.28 -11.29 8.89
N LEU A 74 -10.68 -10.65 7.77
CA LEU A 74 -12.06 -10.71 7.27
C LEU A 74 -12.33 -11.89 6.34
N THR A 75 -11.35 -12.32 5.53
CA THR A 75 -11.52 -13.44 4.58
C THR A 75 -10.91 -14.74 5.07
N GLY A 76 -10.12 -14.72 6.14
CA GLY A 76 -9.46 -15.91 6.72
C GLY A 76 -8.51 -16.63 5.75
N GLY A 77 -8.14 -15.98 4.64
CA GLY A 77 -7.37 -16.57 3.55
C GLY A 77 -8.17 -17.33 2.49
N SER A 78 -9.50 -17.26 2.52
CA SER A 78 -10.38 -17.87 1.52
C SER A 78 -10.92 -16.82 0.55
N VAL A 79 -10.60 -16.96 -0.74
CA VAL A 79 -11.06 -16.05 -1.79
C VAL A 79 -12.38 -16.57 -2.34
N ALA A 80 -13.49 -16.00 -1.89
CA ALA A 80 -14.83 -16.26 -2.43
C ALA A 80 -15.31 -15.05 -3.24
N MET A 81 -14.84 -14.92 -4.49
CA MET A 81 -15.21 -13.84 -5.42
C MET A 81 -16.73 -13.76 -5.68
N ASP A 82 -17.43 -14.87 -5.51
CA ASP A 82 -18.88 -14.99 -5.74
C ASP A 82 -19.72 -14.48 -4.57
N SER A 83 -19.11 -14.14 -3.43
CA SER A 83 -19.81 -13.69 -2.23
C SER A 83 -19.79 -12.16 -2.08
N PRO A 84 -20.94 -11.51 -1.78
CA PRO A 84 -20.97 -10.09 -1.47
C PRO A 84 -20.13 -9.74 -0.23
N ILE A 85 -19.85 -10.72 0.65
CA ILE A 85 -19.00 -10.54 1.84
C ILE A 85 -17.56 -10.18 1.45
N PHE A 86 -17.05 -10.76 0.36
CA PHE A 86 -15.70 -10.46 -0.14
C PHE A 86 -15.57 -9.00 -0.57
N TRP A 87 -16.55 -8.47 -1.30
CA TRP A 87 -16.55 -7.07 -1.73
C TRP A 87 -16.68 -6.10 -0.55
N THR A 88 -17.46 -6.44 0.47
CA THR A 88 -17.52 -5.64 1.70
C THR A 88 -16.21 -5.68 2.48
N ALA A 89 -15.54 -6.83 2.54
CA ALA A 89 -14.24 -6.95 3.17
C ALA A 89 -13.18 -6.12 2.43
N ALA A 90 -13.16 -6.18 1.10
CA ALA A 90 -12.27 -5.36 0.27
C ALA A 90 -12.50 -3.86 0.50
N LEU A 91 -13.76 -3.41 0.58
CA LEU A 91 -14.08 -2.01 0.87
C LEU A 91 -13.57 -1.59 2.25
N ILE A 92 -13.81 -2.40 3.28
CA ILE A 92 -13.36 -2.12 4.65
C ILE A 92 -11.82 -2.09 4.70
N SER A 93 -11.17 -3.04 4.03
CA SER A 93 -9.72 -3.11 3.91
C SER A 93 -9.12 -1.85 3.29
N MET A 94 -9.63 -1.41 2.13
CA MET A 94 -9.21 -0.16 1.50
C MET A 94 -9.40 1.06 2.42
N THR A 95 -10.53 1.13 3.13
CA THR A 95 -10.76 2.25 4.07
C THR A 95 -9.80 2.21 5.25
N ALA A 96 -9.49 1.04 5.78
CA ALA A 96 -8.52 0.87 6.86
C ALA A 96 -7.10 1.20 6.39
N GLY A 97 -6.73 0.75 5.19
CA GLY A 97 -5.49 1.11 4.49
C GLY A 97 -5.32 2.61 4.37
N PHE A 98 -6.36 3.32 3.95
CA PHE A 98 -6.33 4.78 3.83
C PHE A 98 -6.20 5.49 5.18
N ILE A 99 -6.87 4.98 6.22
CA ILE A 99 -6.86 5.60 7.55
C ILE A 99 -5.56 5.32 8.31
N ALA A 100 -4.96 4.14 8.15
CA ALA A 100 -3.77 3.70 8.86
C ALA A 100 -2.56 4.66 8.78
N PRO A 101 -2.19 5.26 7.63
CA PRO A 101 -1.08 6.18 7.54
C PRO A 101 -1.44 7.61 8.02
N LEU A 102 -2.71 7.96 8.21
CA LEU A 102 -3.14 9.33 8.57
C LEU A 102 -2.55 9.80 9.91
N PRO A 103 -2.60 9.04 11.03
CA PRO A 103 -2.01 9.46 12.29
C PRO A 103 -0.50 9.70 12.18
N TYR A 104 0.21 8.83 11.45
CA TYR A 104 1.65 8.98 11.22
C TYR A 104 1.97 10.23 10.39
N ASN A 105 1.25 10.43 9.29
CA ASN A 105 1.41 11.59 8.43
C ASN A 105 1.08 12.90 9.18
N TYR A 106 0.04 12.90 10.01
CA TYR A 106 -0.35 14.04 10.83
C TYR A 106 0.72 14.41 11.89
N LEU A 107 1.24 13.42 12.61
CA LEU A 107 2.31 13.64 13.59
C LEU A 107 3.61 14.14 12.93
N ARG A 108 3.93 13.64 11.74
CA ARG A 108 5.07 14.10 10.94
C ARG A 108 4.90 15.56 10.53
N LEU A 109 3.73 15.93 9.99
CA LEU A 109 3.41 17.33 9.62
C LEU A 109 3.48 18.28 10.83
N ARG A 110 2.94 17.84 11.98
CA ARG A 110 3.00 18.60 13.25
C ARG A 110 4.44 18.83 13.72
N ARG A 111 5.33 17.83 13.57
CA ARG A 111 6.75 17.94 13.95
C ARG A 111 7.52 18.94 13.07
N TYR A 112 7.18 19.05 11.79
CA TYR A 112 7.82 19.99 10.86
C TYR A 112 7.19 21.39 10.87
N GLY A 113 6.27 21.68 11.81
CA GLY A 113 5.59 22.98 11.90
C GLY A 113 4.71 23.31 10.70
N LYS A 114 4.48 22.34 9.80
CA LYS A 114 3.56 22.46 8.68
C LYS A 114 2.19 21.94 9.13
N ALA A 115 1.52 22.70 9.98
CA ALA A 115 0.12 22.46 10.26
C ALA A 115 -0.68 22.87 9.01
N CYS A 116 -1.45 21.94 8.46
CA CYS A 116 -2.61 22.33 7.66
C CYS A 116 -3.61 22.96 8.63
N HIS A 117 -4.07 24.16 8.27
CA HIS A 117 -5.05 24.98 8.98
C HIS A 117 -6.28 24.17 9.38
#